data_AF-A0A814QC60-F1
#
_entry.id   AF-A0A814QC60-F1
#
_cell.length_a   1.000
_cell.length_b   1.000
_cell.length_c   1.000
_cell.angle_alpha   90.00
_cell.angle_beta   90.00
_cell.angle_gamma   90.00
#
_symmetry.space_group_name_H-M   'P 1'
#
loop_
_entity.id
_entity.type
_entity.pdbx_description
1 polymer ?
#
loop_
_entity_poly.entity_id
_entity_poly.type
_entity_poly.pdbx_seq_one_letter_code
_entity_poly.pdbx_strand_id
1 'polypeptide(L)'
;MTQNVLTDFDNKTRKLSEAHFDNELFINASKRILQFRQIIINNTHDDNEDLTNERQLLGQSFHTLQDFYSHSNWVEMGKTDINQFIGFNETIGLVAEPNQTTCTNNGCTKIEKSCTLWEQITVGICPLVYYDCKNNILPEINNQQLLTSGYTANGVSGNNEVIEKPTNVEKCSHGSVLDQSSHIPAIGGINKDSYSLVFSPHFDLHKQAADLATKATEQYLNDLRRDIGDKNFDRLFLINPTGAQCQIASDSMSQGKRFRFFRSDLSAYLKDDNHWWTKLKRLFKKFFKLFKLIWTGDFREENINQPTYDLSDQGVNVKDVNNLRAAPYVIGKEEVRRKKRNIDLAPKH
;
A
#
# COMPACT_ATOMS: atom_id res chain seq x y z
N MET A 1 -1.94 -4.08 9.99
CA MET A 1 -1.41 -4.07 8.61
C MET A 1 -2.44 -4.38 7.52
N THR A 2 -3.52 -5.13 7.80
CA THR A 2 -4.64 -5.31 6.86
C THR A 2 -5.19 -4.02 6.28
N GLN A 3 -5.22 -2.99 7.12
CA GLN A 3 -5.71 -1.67 6.74
C GLN A 3 -4.77 -0.90 5.79
N ASN A 4 -3.57 -1.41 5.48
CA ASN A 4 -2.78 -0.84 4.41
C ASN A 4 -3.54 -1.04 3.09
N VAL A 5 -3.56 -2.28 2.58
CA VAL A 5 -4.26 -2.65 1.34
C VAL A 5 -5.76 -2.27 1.33
N LEU A 6 -6.45 -2.32 2.47
CA LEU A 6 -7.89 -1.98 2.49
C LEU A 6 -8.18 -0.51 2.20
N THR A 7 -7.18 0.39 2.29
CA THR A 7 -7.36 1.81 1.96
C THR A 7 -7.86 2.00 0.52
N ASP A 8 -7.38 1.19 -0.43
CA ASP A 8 -7.83 1.21 -1.83
C ASP A 8 -9.28 0.73 -2.05
N PHE A 9 -9.86 0.00 -1.08
CA PHE A 9 -11.13 -0.70 -1.27
C PHE A 9 -12.22 -0.21 -0.34
N ASP A 10 -11.87 0.38 0.80
CA ASP A 10 -12.84 0.84 1.78
C ASP A 10 -13.60 2.05 1.25
N ASN A 11 -14.93 2.05 1.44
CA ASN A 11 -15.80 3.08 0.89
C ASN A 11 -15.48 4.50 1.36
N LYS A 12 -14.85 4.66 2.53
CA LYS A 12 -14.46 5.97 3.07
C LYS A 12 -13.12 6.46 2.55
N THR A 13 -12.24 5.55 2.08
CA THR A 13 -10.85 5.90 1.75
C THR A 13 -10.51 5.71 0.27
N ARG A 14 -11.14 4.78 -0.44
CA ARG A 14 -10.87 4.45 -1.86
C ARG A 14 -10.99 5.61 -2.86
N LYS A 15 -11.62 6.72 -2.47
CA LYS A 15 -11.74 7.95 -3.27
C LYS A 15 -11.17 9.16 -2.56
N LEU A 16 -10.68 8.99 -1.33
CA LEU A 16 -10.22 10.07 -0.49
C LEU A 16 -8.80 10.44 -0.94
N SER A 17 -8.66 11.60 -1.58
CA SER A 17 -7.38 12.01 -2.17
C SER A 17 -6.27 12.10 -1.11
N GLU A 18 -6.63 12.50 0.12
CA GLU A 18 -5.71 12.51 1.26
C GLU A 18 -5.20 11.13 1.68
N ALA A 19 -5.92 10.07 1.36
CA ALA A 19 -5.47 8.70 1.67
C ALA A 19 -4.43 8.20 0.66
N HIS A 20 -4.33 8.83 -0.50
CA HIS A 20 -3.57 8.37 -1.66
C HIS A 20 -2.55 9.40 -2.19
N PHE A 21 -2.38 10.55 -1.52
CA PHE A 21 -1.59 11.68 -2.04
C PHE A 21 -1.98 12.15 -3.45
N ASP A 22 -3.23 11.92 -3.85
CA ASP A 22 -3.74 12.29 -5.16
C ASP A 22 -4.18 13.76 -5.21
N ASN A 23 -4.45 14.22 -6.43
CA ASN A 23 -5.08 15.51 -6.71
C ASN A 23 -4.36 16.72 -6.08
N GLU A 24 -3.04 16.62 -5.90
CA GLU A 24 -2.16 17.61 -5.28
C GLU A 24 -2.52 17.98 -3.82
N LEU A 25 -3.34 17.17 -3.12
CA LEU A 25 -3.71 17.39 -1.71
C LEU A 25 -2.62 16.95 -0.71
N PHE A 26 -1.36 17.31 -0.98
CA PHE A 26 -0.19 16.92 -0.18
C PHE A 26 -0.27 17.35 1.29
N ILE A 27 -0.69 18.59 1.55
CA ILE A 27 -0.82 19.11 2.92
C ILE A 27 -1.86 18.31 3.70
N ASN A 28 -3.01 18.02 3.08
CA ASN A 28 -4.08 17.30 3.72
C ASN A 28 -3.70 15.82 3.97
N ALA A 29 -3.03 15.17 3.02
CA ALA A 29 -2.50 13.83 3.19
C ALA A 29 -1.45 13.76 4.32
N SER A 30 -0.52 14.72 4.38
CA SER A 30 0.47 14.79 5.46
C SER A 30 -0.19 15.05 6.83
N LYS A 31 -1.15 15.99 6.90
CA LYS A 31 -1.98 16.23 8.09
C LYS A 31 -2.65 14.96 8.59
N ARG A 32 -3.20 14.15 7.68
CA ARG A 32 -3.85 12.88 8.03
C ARG A 32 -2.86 11.89 8.67
N ILE A 33 -1.67 11.72 8.10
CA ILE A 33 -0.61 10.89 8.70
C ILE A 33 -0.21 11.41 10.08
N LEU A 34 -0.05 12.72 10.25
CA LEU A 34 0.29 13.34 11.54
C LEU A 34 -0.77 13.10 12.61
N GLN A 35 -2.04 13.29 12.26
CA GLN A 35 -3.17 13.04 13.16
C GLN A 35 -3.20 11.58 13.59
N PHE A 36 -3.00 10.64 12.66
CA PHE A 36 -2.95 9.22 12.97
C PHE A 36 -1.78 8.87 13.88
N ARG A 37 -0.59 9.41 13.59
CA ARG A 37 0.59 9.26 14.44
C ARG A 37 0.33 9.74 15.87
N GLN A 38 -0.28 10.91 16.03
CA GLN A 38 -0.58 11.48 17.35
C GLN A 38 -1.56 10.62 18.15
N ILE A 39 -2.62 10.11 17.49
CA ILE A 39 -3.58 9.19 18.12
C ILE A 39 -2.86 7.92 18.59
N ILE A 40 -2.02 7.34 17.74
CA ILE A 40 -1.23 6.14 18.08
C ILE A 40 -0.34 6.42 19.29
N ILE A 41 0.45 7.49 19.27
CA ILE A 41 1.34 7.83 20.39
C ILE A 41 0.53 7.98 21.68
N ASN A 42 -0.51 8.81 21.68
CA ASN A 42 -1.30 9.08 22.88
C ASN A 42 -1.92 7.82 23.48
N ASN A 43 -2.51 6.97 22.66
CA ASN A 43 -3.26 5.80 23.13
C ASN A 43 -2.33 4.63 23.51
N THR A 44 -1.12 4.57 22.96
CA THR A 44 -0.16 3.50 23.29
C THR A 44 0.39 3.56 24.71
N HIS A 45 0.32 4.71 25.39
CA HIS A 45 0.82 4.88 26.75
C HIS A 45 -0.11 4.35 27.85
N ASP A 46 -1.40 4.14 27.58
CA ASP A 46 -2.29 3.45 28.51
C ASP A 46 -2.14 1.94 28.33
N ASP A 47 -1.54 1.24 29.30
CA ASP A 47 -1.30 -0.21 29.26
C ASP A 47 -2.58 -1.05 29.10
N ASN A 48 -3.77 -0.50 29.43
CA ASN A 48 -5.04 -1.20 29.38
C ASN A 48 -5.80 -1.04 28.05
N GLU A 49 -5.37 -0.11 27.19
CA GLU A 49 -6.08 0.20 25.95
C GLU A 49 -6.03 -0.96 24.92
N ASP A 50 -7.11 -1.19 24.19
CA ASP A 50 -7.09 -2.09 23.02
C ASP A 50 -6.59 -1.33 21.78
N LEU A 51 -5.35 -1.60 21.39
CA LEU A 51 -4.69 -0.91 20.28
C LEU A 51 -5.17 -1.30 18.86
N THR A 52 -6.38 -1.84 18.73
CA THR A 52 -6.92 -2.32 17.44
C THR A 52 -7.14 -1.18 16.47
N ASN A 53 -7.66 -0.05 16.94
CA ASN A 53 -7.84 1.15 16.13
C ASN A 53 -6.47 1.70 15.68
N GLU A 54 -5.49 1.73 16.57
CA GLU A 54 -4.14 2.24 16.32
C GLU A 54 -3.42 1.39 15.27
N ARG A 55 -3.61 0.06 15.29
CA ARG A 55 -3.13 -0.83 14.22
C ARG A 55 -3.80 -0.58 12.87
N GLN A 56 -5.05 -0.12 12.85
CA GLN A 56 -5.76 0.28 11.62
C GLN A 56 -5.23 1.62 11.11
N LEU A 57 -5.11 2.63 11.98
CA LEU A 57 -4.55 3.94 11.65
C LEU A 57 -3.11 3.83 11.16
N LEU A 58 -2.30 2.95 11.77
CA LEU A 58 -0.95 2.66 11.33
C LEU A 58 -0.94 2.06 9.93
N GLY A 59 -1.82 1.10 9.65
CA GLY A 59 -1.97 0.53 8.31
C GLY A 59 -2.33 1.58 7.26
N GLN A 60 -3.30 2.46 7.57
CA GLN A 60 -3.67 3.56 6.68
C GLN A 60 -2.53 4.58 6.50
N SER A 61 -1.74 4.82 7.55
CA SER A 61 -0.57 5.71 7.46
C SER A 61 0.48 5.14 6.50
N PHE A 62 0.70 3.82 6.52
CA PHE A 62 1.62 3.17 5.58
C PHE A 62 1.11 3.23 4.15
N HIS A 63 -0.18 2.98 3.92
CA HIS A 63 -0.76 3.09 2.59
C HIS A 63 -0.51 4.49 2.02
N THR A 64 -0.94 5.52 2.75
CA THR A 64 -0.76 6.91 2.33
C THR A 64 0.73 7.25 2.15
N LEU A 65 1.61 6.82 3.06
CA LEU A 65 3.06 7.04 2.91
C LEU A 65 3.65 6.38 1.65
N GLN A 66 3.17 5.19 1.29
CA GLN A 66 3.63 4.45 0.12
C GLN A 66 3.15 5.11 -1.17
N ASP A 67 1.89 5.53 -1.20
CA ASP A 67 1.27 6.22 -2.34
C ASP A 67 1.95 7.55 -2.65
N PHE A 68 2.56 8.23 -1.65
CA PHE A 68 3.39 9.40 -1.93
C PHE A 68 4.47 9.11 -2.98
N TYR A 69 5.14 7.96 -2.91
CA TYR A 69 6.23 7.63 -3.82
C TYR A 69 5.74 7.09 -5.17
N SER A 70 4.54 6.49 -5.22
CA SER A 70 3.97 6.00 -6.49
C SER A 70 3.16 7.05 -7.24
N HIS A 71 2.49 7.98 -6.55
CA HIS A 71 1.54 8.92 -7.14
C HIS A 71 2.07 10.36 -7.25
N SER A 72 3.21 10.70 -6.64
CA SER A 72 3.87 12.01 -6.82
C SER A 72 5.01 11.96 -7.84
N ASN A 73 5.58 13.13 -8.16
CA ASN A 73 6.80 13.26 -8.97
C ASN A 73 8.11 13.10 -8.16
N TRP A 74 8.08 12.55 -6.94
CA TRP A 74 9.27 12.49 -6.07
C TRP A 74 10.46 11.78 -6.73
N VAL A 75 10.22 10.65 -7.40
CA VAL A 75 11.26 9.89 -8.10
C VAL A 75 11.75 10.65 -9.33
N GLU A 76 10.82 11.26 -10.07
CA GLU A 76 11.06 12.03 -11.30
C GLU A 76 11.87 13.30 -11.05
N MET A 77 11.78 13.88 -9.85
CA MET A 77 12.66 14.96 -9.38
C MET A 77 14.12 14.52 -9.16
N GLY A 78 14.43 13.23 -9.35
CA GLY A 78 15.75 12.66 -9.11
C GLY A 78 16.05 12.43 -7.64
N LYS A 79 15.03 12.38 -6.76
CA LYS A 79 15.23 12.11 -5.34
C LYS A 79 15.59 10.65 -5.13
N THR A 80 16.74 10.41 -4.52
CA THR A 80 17.25 9.07 -4.18
C THR A 80 17.07 8.71 -2.71
N ASP A 81 16.45 9.60 -1.93
CA ASP A 81 16.16 9.39 -0.51
C ASP A 81 14.72 9.80 -0.18
N ILE A 82 14.25 9.39 0.99
CA ILE A 82 12.90 9.61 1.50
C ILE A 82 12.66 11.08 1.81
N ASN A 83 11.40 11.49 1.72
CA ASN A 83 10.97 12.78 2.24
C ASN A 83 10.91 12.74 3.77
N GLN A 84 11.90 13.34 4.42
CA GLN A 84 12.03 13.34 5.89
C GLN A 84 10.93 14.13 6.61
N PHE A 85 10.12 14.92 5.89
CA PHE A 85 9.05 15.71 6.48
C PHE A 85 7.74 14.92 6.65
N ILE A 86 7.53 13.85 5.88
CA ILE A 86 6.29 13.07 5.99
C ILE A 86 6.23 12.37 7.35
N GLY A 87 5.14 12.60 8.07
CA GLY A 87 4.98 12.11 9.44
C GLY A 87 5.54 13.04 10.53
N PHE A 88 6.11 14.19 10.14
CA PHE A 88 6.63 15.21 11.06
C PHE A 88 6.05 16.61 10.82
N ASN A 89 5.83 17.00 9.56
CA ASN A 89 5.33 18.32 9.18
C ASN A 89 4.14 18.24 8.21
N GLU A 90 3.20 19.17 8.32
CA GLU A 90 2.09 19.29 7.37
C GLU A 90 2.58 19.68 5.97
N THR A 91 3.59 20.56 5.92
CA THR A 91 4.25 20.97 4.68
C THR A 91 5.46 20.08 4.44
N ILE A 92 5.42 19.30 3.36
CA ILE A 92 6.44 18.30 3.01
C ILE A 92 7.27 18.69 1.77
N GLY A 93 7.04 19.89 1.23
CA GLY A 93 7.69 20.42 0.04
C GLY A 93 6.84 21.55 -0.54
N LEU A 94 7.41 22.26 -1.50
CA LEU A 94 6.65 23.23 -2.30
C LEU A 94 5.78 22.44 -3.26
N VAL A 95 4.50 22.79 -3.37
CA VAL A 95 3.54 22.14 -4.28
C VAL A 95 3.32 23.06 -5.47
N ALA A 96 3.18 22.49 -6.66
CA ALA A 96 2.81 23.26 -7.84
C ALA A 96 1.46 23.95 -7.64
N GLU A 97 1.32 25.19 -8.09
CA GLU A 97 0.07 25.93 -7.92
C GLU A 97 -1.08 25.27 -8.70
N PRO A 98 -2.35 25.42 -8.28
CA PRO A 98 -3.49 24.82 -8.98
C PRO A 98 -3.60 25.20 -10.46
N ASN A 99 -3.14 26.41 -10.82
CA ASN A 99 -3.12 26.91 -12.20
C ASN A 99 -1.78 26.69 -12.93
N GLN A 100 -0.81 26.05 -12.28
CA GLN A 100 0.48 25.75 -12.85
C GLN A 100 0.42 24.43 -13.62
N THR A 101 0.81 24.50 -14.89
CA THR A 101 0.96 23.34 -15.78
C THR A 101 2.07 22.45 -15.23
N THR A 102 1.82 21.15 -15.05
CA THR A 102 2.79 20.21 -14.47
C THR A 102 3.15 19.04 -15.37
N CYS A 103 2.25 18.66 -16.27
CA CYS A 103 2.47 17.59 -17.24
C CYS A 103 2.20 18.08 -18.67
N THR A 104 2.59 17.29 -19.66
CA THR A 104 2.28 17.54 -21.08
C THR A 104 1.89 16.24 -21.79
N ASN A 105 1.06 16.35 -22.82
CA ASN A 105 0.68 15.21 -23.67
C ASN A 105 1.88 14.59 -24.41
N ASN A 106 2.91 15.40 -24.72
CA ASN A 106 4.01 15.00 -25.59
C ASN A 106 4.93 13.94 -24.98
N GLY A 107 4.90 13.78 -23.64
CA GLY A 107 5.71 12.78 -22.95
C GLY A 107 5.04 11.41 -22.82
N CYS A 108 3.86 11.22 -23.39
CA CYS A 108 3.09 9.98 -23.29
C CYS A 108 2.80 9.35 -24.66
N THR A 109 3.06 8.05 -24.78
CA THR A 109 2.68 7.25 -25.94
C THR A 109 1.43 6.44 -25.64
N LYS A 110 0.34 6.70 -26.37
CA LYS A 110 -0.91 5.92 -26.27
C LYS A 110 -0.72 4.54 -26.89
N ILE A 111 -1.13 3.51 -26.16
CA ILE A 111 -1.14 2.12 -26.61
C ILE A 111 -2.56 1.60 -26.52
N GLU A 112 -3.06 1.08 -27.64
CA GLU A 112 -4.37 0.45 -27.73
C GLU A 112 -4.21 -1.04 -28.04
N LYS A 113 -4.73 -1.89 -27.16
CA LYS A 113 -4.59 -3.34 -27.27
C LYS A 113 -5.97 -3.99 -27.27
N SER A 114 -6.25 -4.78 -28.30
CA SER A 114 -7.41 -5.67 -28.29
C SER A 114 -7.27 -6.69 -27.16
N CYS A 115 -8.33 -6.83 -26.37
CA CYS A 115 -8.34 -7.76 -25.26
C CYS A 115 -8.49 -9.21 -25.72
N THR A 116 -7.81 -10.11 -25.03
CA THR A 116 -8.19 -11.53 -24.98
C THR A 116 -9.55 -11.70 -24.29
N LEU A 117 -10.20 -12.85 -24.49
CA LEU A 117 -11.44 -13.19 -23.79
C LEU A 117 -11.26 -13.13 -22.25
N TRP A 118 -10.08 -13.48 -21.74
CA TRP A 118 -9.78 -13.40 -20.32
C TRP A 118 -9.68 -11.96 -19.82
N GLU A 119 -9.01 -11.07 -20.55
CA GLU A 119 -8.93 -9.63 -20.22
C GLU A 119 -10.32 -8.97 -20.28
N GLN A 120 -11.13 -9.31 -21.29
CA GLN A 120 -12.54 -8.86 -21.37
C GLN A 120 -13.33 -9.25 -20.12
N ILE A 121 -13.15 -10.48 -19.63
CA ILE A 121 -13.87 -10.97 -18.45
C ILE A 121 -13.32 -10.37 -17.16
N THR A 122 -12.02 -10.06 -17.07
CA THR A 122 -11.36 -9.69 -15.80
C THR A 122 -11.27 -8.19 -15.58
N VAL A 123 -11.03 -7.41 -16.63
CA VAL A 123 -10.92 -5.94 -16.57
C VAL A 123 -12.26 -5.28 -16.89
N GLY A 124 -13.06 -5.89 -17.76
CA GLY A 124 -14.38 -5.38 -18.13
C GLY A 124 -14.36 -4.14 -19.03
N ILE A 125 -13.18 -3.61 -19.38
CA ILE A 125 -12.97 -2.47 -20.26
C ILE A 125 -12.11 -2.94 -21.44
N CYS A 126 -12.63 -2.80 -22.67
CA CYS A 126 -11.95 -3.20 -23.90
C CYS A 126 -12.37 -2.30 -25.08
N PRO A 127 -11.47 -1.96 -26.03
CA PRO A 127 -10.02 -2.29 -26.02
C PRO A 127 -9.31 -1.65 -24.82
N LEU A 128 -8.19 -2.25 -24.39
CA LEU A 128 -7.37 -1.65 -23.33
C LEU A 128 -6.66 -0.44 -23.93
N VAL A 129 -6.85 0.71 -23.31
CA VAL A 129 -6.14 1.94 -23.64
C VAL A 129 -5.29 2.33 -22.43
N TYR A 130 -3.99 2.36 -22.61
CA TYR A 130 -3.02 2.75 -21.59
C TYR A 130 -1.87 3.54 -22.22
N TYR A 131 -0.98 4.08 -21.39
CA TYR A 131 0.04 5.03 -21.83
C TYR A 131 1.40 4.69 -21.24
N ASP A 132 2.46 4.82 -22.02
CA ASP A 132 3.85 4.83 -21.56
C ASP A 132 4.30 6.30 -21.45
N CYS A 133 4.59 6.78 -20.24
CA CYS A 133 4.66 8.22 -19.93
C CYS A 133 5.99 8.70 -19.34
N LYS A 134 7.12 8.11 -19.72
CA LYS A 134 8.43 8.35 -19.08
C LYS A 134 8.84 9.81 -18.82
N ASN A 135 8.42 10.75 -19.67
CA ASN A 135 8.85 12.15 -19.61
C ASN A 135 7.68 13.13 -19.79
N ASN A 136 6.51 12.81 -19.24
CA ASN A 136 5.34 13.71 -19.33
C ASN A 136 5.36 14.85 -18.31
N ILE A 137 6.11 14.73 -17.20
CA ILE A 137 6.27 15.81 -16.22
C ILE A 137 7.20 16.88 -16.78
N LEU A 138 6.79 18.14 -16.69
CA LEU A 138 7.56 19.26 -17.22
C LEU A 138 8.91 19.39 -16.50
N PRO A 139 10.03 19.55 -17.24
CA PRO A 139 11.36 19.67 -16.63
C PRO A 139 11.46 20.82 -15.62
N GLU A 140 10.73 21.92 -15.83
CA GLU A 140 10.73 23.07 -14.93
C GLU A 140 10.18 22.72 -13.56
N ILE A 141 9.14 21.89 -13.48
CA ILE A 141 8.55 21.42 -12.21
C ILE A 141 9.59 20.62 -11.41
N ASN A 142 10.26 19.69 -12.09
CA ASN A 142 11.28 18.88 -11.45
C ASN A 142 12.50 19.73 -11.07
N ASN A 143 12.96 20.64 -11.93
CA ASN A 143 14.10 21.53 -11.64
C ASN A 143 13.82 22.50 -10.49
N GLN A 144 12.59 23.00 -10.38
CA GLN A 144 12.14 23.86 -9.27
C GLN A 144 11.83 23.06 -8.00
N GLN A 145 11.87 21.74 -8.06
CA GLN A 145 11.56 20.84 -6.94
C GLN A 145 10.14 21.05 -6.40
N LEU A 146 9.19 21.30 -7.31
CA LEU A 146 7.77 21.43 -7.00
C LEU A 146 7.12 20.05 -7.03
N LEU A 147 6.34 19.75 -5.99
CA LEU A 147 5.53 18.55 -5.89
C LEU A 147 4.29 18.68 -6.78
N THR A 148 4.02 17.64 -7.56
CA THR A 148 2.75 17.41 -8.25
C THR A 148 2.37 15.95 -8.07
N SER A 149 1.07 15.64 -8.09
CA SER A 149 0.58 14.28 -8.02
C SER A 149 -0.49 14.00 -9.06
N GLY A 150 -0.82 12.71 -9.20
CA GLY A 150 -1.81 12.25 -10.15
C GLY A 150 -3.22 12.69 -9.74
N TYR A 151 -3.94 13.32 -10.66
CA TYR A 151 -5.37 13.53 -10.50
C TYR A 151 -6.14 12.25 -10.81
N THR A 152 -7.14 11.90 -10.00
CA THR A 152 -7.99 10.72 -10.19
C THR A 152 -9.40 11.10 -10.57
N ALA A 153 -10.04 10.29 -11.42
CA ALA A 153 -11.46 10.50 -11.72
C ALA A 153 -12.33 10.26 -10.47
N ASN A 154 -13.11 11.28 -10.09
CA ASN A 154 -14.00 11.26 -8.92
C ASN A 154 -13.28 11.20 -7.56
N GLY A 155 -12.03 11.68 -7.48
CA GLY A 155 -11.38 11.91 -6.20
C GLY A 155 -12.17 12.91 -5.35
N VAL A 156 -12.19 12.72 -4.05
CA VAL A 156 -12.83 13.63 -3.10
C VAL A 156 -11.84 14.09 -2.04
N SER A 157 -12.08 15.26 -1.46
CA SER A 157 -11.39 15.72 -0.24
C SER A 157 -12.07 15.17 1.02
N GLY A 158 -11.45 15.36 2.18
CA GLY A 158 -12.00 15.02 3.50
C GLY A 158 -13.34 15.71 3.82
N ASN A 159 -13.71 16.75 3.07
CA ASN A 159 -14.99 17.45 3.20
C ASN A 159 -16.06 16.94 2.20
N ASN A 160 -15.79 15.83 1.50
CA ASN A 160 -16.62 15.27 0.41
C ASN A 160 -16.76 16.19 -0.82
N GLU A 161 -15.85 17.14 -1.00
CA GLU A 161 -15.78 17.94 -2.22
C GLU A 161 -15.11 17.11 -3.32
N VAL A 162 -15.71 17.07 -4.51
CA VAL A 162 -15.12 16.40 -5.67
C VAL A 162 -13.95 17.25 -6.20
N ILE A 163 -12.78 16.63 -6.31
CA ILE A 163 -11.59 17.27 -6.85
C ILE A 163 -11.43 16.79 -8.29
N GLU A 164 -11.66 17.69 -9.24
CA GLU A 164 -11.52 17.39 -10.66
C GLU A 164 -10.16 17.85 -11.18
N LYS A 165 -9.63 17.09 -12.15
CA LYS A 165 -8.48 17.51 -12.94
C LYS A 165 -8.83 18.81 -13.70
N PRO A 166 -8.09 19.91 -13.51
CA PRO A 166 -8.34 21.14 -14.23
C PRO A 166 -8.31 20.95 -15.75
N THR A 167 -9.32 21.46 -16.48
CA THR A 167 -9.47 21.22 -17.92
C THR A 167 -8.62 22.14 -18.82
N ASN A 168 -8.20 23.30 -18.30
CA ASN A 168 -7.42 24.30 -19.03
C ASN A 168 -5.96 24.43 -18.56
N VAL A 169 -5.53 23.53 -17.69
CA VAL A 169 -4.17 23.49 -17.12
C VAL A 169 -3.70 22.06 -17.28
N GLU A 170 -2.56 21.85 -17.93
CA GLU A 170 -2.07 20.48 -18.17
C GLU A 170 -1.51 19.89 -16.86
N LYS A 171 -2.40 19.32 -16.05
CA LYS A 171 -2.06 18.60 -14.81
C LYS A 171 -1.87 17.11 -15.08
N CYS A 172 -1.04 16.48 -14.27
CA CYS A 172 -0.81 15.04 -14.38
C CYS A 172 -2.04 14.25 -13.94
N SER A 173 -2.47 13.27 -14.73
CA SER A 173 -3.39 12.24 -14.23
C SER A 173 -2.66 11.24 -13.34
N HIS A 174 -3.38 10.50 -12.51
CA HIS A 174 -2.83 9.32 -11.85
C HIS A 174 -2.43 8.30 -12.91
N GLY A 175 -3.39 7.92 -13.75
CA GLY A 175 -3.17 7.01 -14.86
C GLY A 175 -3.32 5.55 -14.46
N SER A 176 -4.01 4.82 -15.32
CA SER A 176 -4.19 3.37 -15.42
C SER A 176 -5.33 3.13 -16.42
N VAL A 177 -5.58 1.88 -16.81
CA VAL A 177 -6.80 1.53 -17.58
C VAL A 177 -8.13 1.80 -16.84
N LEU A 178 -8.10 2.02 -15.52
CA LEU A 178 -9.29 2.28 -14.70
C LEU A 178 -9.49 3.77 -14.40
N ASP A 179 -8.47 4.60 -14.59
CA ASP A 179 -8.53 6.03 -14.33
C ASP A 179 -9.00 6.79 -15.58
N GLN A 180 -10.27 7.23 -15.56
CA GLN A 180 -10.86 7.99 -16.66
C GLN A 180 -10.18 9.34 -16.88
N SER A 181 -9.50 9.89 -15.87
CA SER A 181 -8.80 11.16 -16.01
C SER A 181 -7.62 11.05 -17.00
N SER A 182 -7.08 9.84 -17.21
CA SER A 182 -5.98 9.55 -18.13
C SER A 182 -6.28 9.86 -19.60
N HIS A 183 -7.54 10.12 -19.95
CA HIS A 183 -7.97 10.53 -21.28
C HIS A 183 -8.20 12.05 -21.42
N ILE A 184 -8.08 12.81 -20.32
CA ILE A 184 -8.13 14.28 -20.29
C ILE A 184 -6.73 14.82 -20.60
N PRO A 185 -6.58 15.93 -21.38
CA PRO A 185 -5.29 16.52 -21.75
C PRO A 185 -4.27 16.65 -20.59
N ALA A 186 -2.97 16.60 -20.93
CA ALA A 186 -1.96 15.89 -20.14
C ALA A 186 -2.37 14.43 -19.89
N ILE A 187 -2.59 13.71 -20.99
CA ILE A 187 -3.04 12.32 -21.03
C ILE A 187 -2.05 11.36 -20.36
N GLY A 188 -2.52 10.15 -20.07
CA GLY A 188 -1.74 9.14 -19.39
C GLY A 188 -1.74 9.35 -17.89
N GLY A 189 -0.56 9.55 -17.31
CA GLY A 189 -0.45 9.84 -15.89
C GLY A 189 0.94 9.59 -15.36
N ILE A 190 1.10 9.66 -14.04
CA ILE A 190 2.38 9.56 -13.37
C ILE A 190 2.49 8.37 -12.41
N ASN A 191 1.47 7.50 -12.37
CA ASN A 191 1.41 6.37 -11.46
C ASN A 191 2.55 5.35 -11.67
N LYS A 192 3.12 4.89 -10.55
CA LYS A 192 4.17 3.89 -10.41
C LYS A 192 3.78 2.70 -9.52
N ASP A 193 2.49 2.37 -9.36
CA ASP A 193 2.00 1.29 -8.47
C ASP A 193 2.52 -0.11 -8.80
N SER A 194 2.90 -0.35 -10.05
CA SER A 194 3.26 -1.68 -10.51
C SER A 194 4.27 -1.66 -11.65
N TYR A 195 4.92 -2.81 -11.87
CA TYR A 195 5.72 -3.07 -13.07
C TYR A 195 4.90 -3.23 -14.36
N SER A 196 3.57 -3.12 -14.28
CA SER A 196 2.69 -3.31 -15.44
C SER A 196 2.38 -1.98 -16.11
N LEU A 197 2.85 -1.83 -17.35
CA LEU A 197 2.51 -0.68 -18.20
C LEU A 197 0.99 -0.50 -18.42
N VAL A 198 0.19 -1.55 -18.23
CA VAL A 198 -1.28 -1.46 -18.29
C VAL A 198 -1.85 -0.66 -17.11
N PHE A 199 -1.22 -0.74 -15.93
CA PHE A 199 -1.74 -0.13 -14.71
C PHE A 199 -0.95 1.10 -14.26
N SER A 200 0.30 1.22 -14.70
CA SER A 200 1.21 2.27 -14.25
C SER A 200 1.92 2.89 -15.47
N PRO A 201 1.61 4.14 -15.84
CA PRO A 201 2.27 4.79 -16.97
C PRO A 201 3.77 5.01 -16.77
N HIS A 202 4.24 5.05 -15.51
CA HIS A 202 5.66 5.16 -15.13
C HIS A 202 6.15 3.83 -14.52
N PHE A 203 5.74 2.70 -15.10
CA PHE A 203 6.07 1.35 -14.58
C PHE A 203 7.56 1.08 -14.38
N ASP A 204 8.43 1.75 -15.14
CA ASP A 204 9.89 1.64 -15.07
C ASP A 204 10.46 2.25 -13.79
N LEU A 205 9.74 3.18 -13.16
CA LEU A 205 10.10 3.79 -11.87
C LEU A 205 9.52 3.06 -10.66
N HIS A 206 8.66 2.05 -10.85
CA HIS A 206 8.02 1.32 -9.76
C HIS A 206 9.01 0.78 -8.73
N LYS A 207 10.13 0.18 -9.18
CA LYS A 207 11.16 -0.32 -8.25
C LYS A 207 11.69 0.78 -7.33
N GLN A 208 12.03 1.93 -7.91
CA GLN A 208 12.60 3.05 -7.15
C GLN A 208 11.58 3.63 -6.17
N ALA A 209 10.32 3.78 -6.61
CA ALA A 209 9.22 4.20 -5.74
C ALA A 209 9.03 3.21 -4.57
N ALA A 210 9.00 1.91 -4.85
CA ALA A 210 8.83 0.86 -3.83
C ALA A 210 10.01 0.80 -2.83
N ASP A 211 11.25 0.96 -3.31
CA ASP A 211 12.44 1.01 -2.46
C ASP A 211 12.38 2.22 -1.49
N LEU A 212 11.98 3.40 -1.99
CA LEU A 212 11.80 4.59 -1.17
C LEU A 212 10.63 4.46 -0.18
N ALA A 213 9.51 3.89 -0.64
CA ALA A 213 8.35 3.64 0.19
C ALA A 213 8.66 2.65 1.34
N THR A 214 9.50 1.65 1.08
CA THR A 214 10.02 0.71 2.08
C THR A 214 10.89 1.45 3.09
N LYS A 215 11.88 2.22 2.62
CA LYS A 215 12.77 3.01 3.48
C LYS A 215 11.99 4.01 4.35
N ALA A 216 10.95 4.64 3.80
CA ALA A 216 10.13 5.59 4.54
C ALA A 216 9.28 4.89 5.61
N THR A 217 8.74 3.71 5.29
CA THR A 217 7.99 2.89 6.25
C THR A 217 8.89 2.45 7.41
N GLU A 218 10.12 2.01 7.13
CA GLU A 218 11.12 1.67 8.14
C GLU A 218 11.46 2.86 9.03
N GLN A 219 11.70 4.03 8.42
CA GLN A 219 11.96 5.27 9.16
C GLN A 219 10.79 5.62 10.08
N TYR A 220 9.55 5.61 9.55
CA TYR A 220 8.35 5.91 10.33
C TYR A 220 8.20 4.98 11.54
N LEU A 221 8.47 3.68 11.35
CA LEU A 221 8.44 2.67 12.42
C LEU A 221 9.52 2.92 13.47
N ASN A 222 10.76 3.21 13.05
CA ASN A 222 11.86 3.52 13.97
C ASN A 222 11.58 4.77 14.79
N ASP A 223 11.04 5.81 14.15
CA ASP A 223 10.65 7.03 14.83
C ASP A 223 9.49 6.79 15.79
N LEU A 224 8.50 6.00 15.39
CA LEU A 224 7.39 5.65 16.28
C LEU A 224 7.91 4.86 17.50
N ARG A 225 8.80 3.89 17.30
CA ARG A 225 9.44 3.11 18.37
C ARG A 225 10.20 4.01 19.36
N ARG A 226 10.92 5.01 18.84
CA ARG A 226 11.60 6.01 19.68
C ARG A 226 10.62 6.82 20.52
N ASP A 227 9.50 7.22 19.94
CA ASP A 227 8.53 8.08 20.62
C ASP A 227 7.72 7.34 21.71
N ILE A 228 7.31 6.10 21.44
CA ILE A 228 6.45 5.33 22.38
C ILE A 228 7.23 4.36 23.28
N GLY A 229 8.49 4.08 22.94
CA GLY A 229 9.36 3.11 23.62
C GLY A 229 9.09 1.66 23.24
N ASP A 230 10.10 0.81 23.44
CA ASP A 230 10.09 -0.61 23.03
C ASP A 230 8.88 -1.41 23.56
N LYS A 231 8.53 -1.24 24.85
CA LYS A 231 7.39 -1.95 25.45
C LYS A 231 6.07 -1.66 24.75
N ASN A 232 5.80 -0.39 24.45
CA ASN A 232 4.54 0.03 23.82
C ASN A 232 4.55 -0.29 22.33
N PHE A 233 5.71 -0.18 21.69
CA PHE A 233 5.90 -0.61 20.31
C PHE A 233 5.63 -2.11 20.16
N ASP A 234 6.20 -2.93 21.02
CA ASP A 234 5.94 -4.36 21.05
C ASP A 234 4.45 -4.65 21.27
N ARG A 235 3.78 -3.94 22.18
CA ARG A 235 2.34 -4.08 22.40
C ARG A 235 1.50 -3.69 21.18
N LEU A 236 1.88 -2.63 20.45
CA LEU A 236 1.18 -2.20 19.24
C LEU A 236 1.14 -3.31 18.18
N PHE A 237 2.27 -4.00 18.00
CA PHE A 237 2.41 -5.11 17.05
C PHE A 237 2.08 -6.48 17.63
N LEU A 238 1.82 -6.54 18.94
CA LEU A 238 1.77 -7.77 19.72
C LEU A 238 3.05 -8.56 19.45
N ILE A 239 4.22 -8.12 19.94
CA ILE A 239 5.56 -8.76 19.76
C ILE A 239 5.94 -9.72 20.90
N ASN A 240 5.32 -9.56 22.09
CA ASN A 240 5.15 -10.63 23.10
C ASN A 240 3.82 -10.42 23.88
N PRO A 241 2.73 -11.20 23.68
CA PRO A 241 1.44 -10.88 24.26
C PRO A 241 1.36 -11.44 25.68
N THR A 242 0.81 -10.67 26.61
CA THR A 242 0.53 -11.19 27.95
C THR A 242 -0.63 -12.19 27.91
N GLY A 243 -0.75 -13.06 28.93
CA GLY A 243 -1.89 -13.98 29.04
C GLY A 243 -3.25 -13.26 29.01
N ALA A 244 -3.33 -12.05 29.59
CA ALA A 244 -4.52 -11.21 29.52
C ALA A 244 -4.81 -10.72 28.09
N GLN A 245 -3.79 -10.33 27.32
CA GLN A 245 -3.95 -9.93 25.91
C GLN A 245 -4.39 -11.12 25.04
N CYS A 246 -3.84 -12.31 25.28
CA CYS A 246 -4.30 -13.55 24.65
C CYS A 246 -5.76 -13.86 25.01
N GLN A 247 -6.17 -13.64 26.28
CA GLN A 247 -7.55 -13.86 26.71
C GLN A 247 -8.51 -12.86 26.08
N ILE A 248 -8.18 -11.56 26.05
CA ILE A 248 -8.99 -10.54 25.36
C ILE A 248 -9.11 -10.86 23.86
N ALA A 249 -8.02 -11.31 23.23
CA ALA A 249 -8.04 -11.78 21.85
C ALA A 249 -8.98 -12.97 21.66
N SER A 250 -8.89 -13.97 22.56
CA SER A 250 -9.75 -15.16 22.58
C SER A 250 -11.23 -14.82 22.83
N ASP A 251 -11.53 -13.92 23.77
CA ASP A 251 -12.89 -13.51 24.13
C ASP A 251 -13.55 -12.69 23.01
N SER A 252 -12.76 -11.85 22.33
CA SER A 252 -13.23 -11.16 21.15
C SER A 252 -13.52 -12.16 20.02
N MET A 253 -12.63 -13.13 19.80
CA MET A 253 -12.87 -14.21 18.81
C MET A 253 -14.12 -15.02 19.14
N SER A 254 -14.37 -15.34 20.42
CA SER A 254 -15.54 -16.09 20.87
C SER A 254 -16.85 -15.28 20.73
N GLN A 255 -16.77 -13.96 20.88
CA GLN A 255 -17.85 -13.01 20.58
C GLN A 255 -18.05 -12.76 19.07
N GLY A 256 -17.31 -13.46 18.21
CA GLY A 256 -17.36 -13.26 16.76
C GLY A 256 -16.68 -11.97 16.28
N LYS A 257 -16.03 -11.21 17.18
CA LYS A 257 -15.17 -10.07 16.82
C LYS A 257 -13.88 -10.64 16.22
N ARG A 258 -13.77 -10.54 14.90
CA ARG A 258 -12.63 -11.06 14.17
C ARG A 258 -11.45 -10.10 14.34
N PHE A 259 -10.40 -10.52 15.07
CA PHE A 259 -9.07 -9.91 14.93
C PHE A 259 -8.55 -10.22 13.52
N ARG A 260 -8.76 -9.28 12.60
CA ARG A 260 -8.40 -9.44 11.18
C ARG A 260 -6.92 -9.16 10.95
N PHE A 261 -6.08 -10.10 11.35
CA PHE A 261 -4.90 -10.42 10.55
C PHE A 261 -5.41 -11.36 9.46
N PHE A 262 -5.51 -10.87 8.21
CA PHE A 262 -6.28 -11.43 7.09
C PHE A 262 -6.64 -12.93 7.21
N ARG A 263 -7.91 -13.30 7.15
CA ARG A 263 -8.68 -13.29 5.89
C ARG A 263 -10.18 -13.29 6.20
N SER A 264 -10.88 -12.19 5.93
CA SER A 264 -12.28 -12.11 5.47
C SER A 264 -12.96 -10.78 5.84
N ASP A 265 -12.62 -9.69 5.15
CA ASP A 265 -13.67 -8.74 4.77
C ASP A 265 -14.40 -9.17 3.50
N LEU A 266 -13.79 -10.05 2.70
CA LEU A 266 -14.49 -10.65 1.58
C LEU A 266 -15.62 -11.57 2.04
N SER A 267 -15.46 -12.43 3.06
CA SER A 267 -16.53 -13.41 3.40
C SER A 267 -17.77 -12.80 4.08
N ALA A 268 -17.66 -11.63 4.71
CA ALA A 268 -18.77 -10.99 5.41
C ALA A 268 -19.63 -10.15 4.45
N TYR A 269 -19.01 -9.54 3.44
CA TYR A 269 -19.70 -8.86 2.34
C TYR A 269 -20.30 -9.83 1.30
N LEU A 270 -19.92 -11.12 1.36
CA LEU A 270 -20.36 -12.18 0.43
C LEU A 270 -21.53 -13.04 0.97
N LYS A 271 -22.14 -12.64 2.09
CA LYS A 271 -23.29 -13.32 2.72
C LYS A 271 -24.66 -12.71 2.38
N ASP A 272 -24.70 -11.64 1.60
CA ASP A 272 -25.97 -11.07 1.15
C ASP A 272 -26.37 -11.68 -0.21
N ASP A 273 -27.41 -12.51 -0.19
CA ASP A 273 -27.85 -13.37 -1.30
C ASP A 273 -28.64 -12.59 -2.35
N ASN A 274 -27.99 -11.60 -2.98
CA ASN A 274 -28.52 -10.96 -4.17
C ASN A 274 -27.83 -11.50 -5.44
N HIS A 275 -28.66 -11.95 -6.38
CA HIS A 275 -28.38 -12.68 -7.63
C HIS A 275 -27.28 -12.08 -8.54
N TRP A 276 -26.83 -10.84 -8.31
CA TRP A 276 -25.72 -10.21 -9.03
C TRP A 276 -24.32 -10.63 -8.52
N TRP A 277 -24.22 -11.13 -7.27
CA TRP A 277 -22.95 -11.43 -6.58
C TRP A 277 -22.27 -12.75 -7.01
N THR A 278 -23.01 -13.72 -7.54
CA THR A 278 -22.42 -14.97 -8.08
C THR A 278 -21.54 -14.71 -9.32
N LYS A 279 -21.84 -13.64 -10.06
CA LYS A 279 -21.01 -13.15 -11.17
C LYS A 279 -19.71 -12.51 -10.66
N LEU A 280 -19.79 -11.74 -9.57
CA LEU A 280 -18.66 -11.07 -8.91
C LEU A 280 -17.71 -12.07 -8.20
N LYS A 281 -18.25 -13.12 -7.55
CA LYS A 281 -17.46 -14.22 -6.96
C LYS A 281 -16.58 -14.93 -8.00
N ARG A 282 -17.07 -15.05 -9.25
CA ARG A 282 -16.32 -15.66 -10.37
C ARG A 282 -15.24 -14.74 -10.93
N LEU A 283 -15.44 -13.42 -10.85
CA LEU A 283 -14.46 -12.37 -11.18
C LEU A 283 -13.31 -12.34 -10.17
N PHE A 284 -13.59 -12.39 -8.87
CA PHE A 284 -12.56 -12.32 -7.82
C PHE A 284 -11.64 -13.55 -7.75
N LYS A 285 -12.18 -14.76 -7.94
CA LYS A 285 -11.36 -15.99 -8.03
C LYS A 285 -10.44 -15.98 -9.27
N LYS A 286 -10.81 -15.25 -10.32
CA LYS A 286 -10.00 -15.05 -11.53
C LYS A 286 -8.96 -13.96 -11.35
N PHE A 287 -9.30 -12.88 -10.64
CA PHE A 287 -8.38 -11.78 -10.29
C PHE A 287 -7.20 -12.26 -9.46
N PHE A 288 -7.43 -13.15 -8.48
CA PHE A 288 -6.35 -13.72 -7.66
C PHE A 288 -5.44 -14.69 -8.43
N LYS A 289 -5.98 -15.39 -9.44
CA LYS A 289 -5.17 -16.21 -10.36
C LYS A 289 -4.36 -15.35 -11.33
N LEU A 290 -4.89 -14.20 -11.75
CA LEU A 290 -4.21 -13.20 -12.58
C LEU A 290 -3.06 -12.55 -11.80
N PHE A 291 -3.31 -12.17 -10.54
CA PHE A 291 -2.29 -11.62 -9.63
C PHE A 291 -1.17 -12.63 -9.38
N LYS A 292 -1.49 -13.93 -9.23
CA LYS A 292 -0.50 -14.99 -9.06
C LYS A 292 0.28 -15.33 -10.35
N LEU A 293 -0.25 -15.04 -11.54
CA LEU A 293 0.44 -15.28 -12.83
C LEU A 293 1.34 -14.11 -13.26
N ILE A 294 0.97 -12.89 -12.90
CA ILE A 294 1.73 -11.66 -13.22
C ILE A 294 2.94 -11.50 -12.27
N TRP A 295 2.88 -12.09 -11.08
CA TRP A 295 3.90 -12.03 -10.03
C TRP A 295 4.81 -13.28 -9.97
N THR A 296 5.02 -13.96 -11.10
CA THR A 296 6.02 -15.03 -11.22
C THR A 296 7.04 -14.69 -12.30
N GLY A 297 7.86 -13.68 -12.01
CA GLY A 297 9.14 -13.43 -12.66
C GLY A 297 10.15 -13.12 -11.56
N ASP A 298 10.89 -14.14 -11.13
CA ASP A 298 12.00 -14.12 -10.16
C ASP A 298 11.71 -13.58 -8.74
N PHE A 299 11.17 -14.44 -7.87
CA PHE A 299 11.51 -14.42 -6.45
C PHE A 299 12.05 -15.80 -6.08
N ARG A 300 13.37 -15.93 -5.92
CA ARG A 300 14.00 -17.13 -5.34
C ARG A 300 13.79 -17.09 -3.83
N GLU A 301 13.10 -18.10 -3.33
CA GLU A 301 12.50 -18.22 -2.00
C GLU A 301 13.50 -18.73 -0.94
N GLU A 302 14.75 -18.24 -0.95
CA GLU A 302 15.78 -18.77 -0.07
C GLU A 302 16.40 -17.64 0.77
N ASN A 303 16.20 -17.73 2.09
CA ASN A 303 16.66 -16.86 3.19
C ASN A 303 15.67 -15.83 3.76
N ILE A 304 14.44 -16.25 4.03
CA ILE A 304 13.50 -15.48 4.85
C ILE A 304 13.36 -16.17 6.21
N ASN A 305 13.97 -15.58 7.25
CA ASN A 305 13.69 -15.96 8.63
C ASN A 305 12.34 -15.35 9.05
N GLN A 306 11.42 -16.20 9.50
CA GLN A 306 10.09 -15.80 9.97
C GLN A 306 10.20 -15.04 11.31
N PRO A 307 9.51 -13.90 11.50
CA PRO A 307 9.25 -13.37 12.83
C PRO A 307 8.27 -14.30 13.56
N THR A 308 8.62 -14.67 14.78
CA THR A 308 7.86 -15.55 15.67
C THR A 308 6.53 -14.95 16.07
N TYR A 309 5.45 -15.56 15.60
CA TYR A 309 4.23 -15.81 16.36
C TYR A 309 3.64 -17.16 15.96
N ASP A 310 4.09 -18.20 16.66
CA ASP A 310 3.39 -19.47 16.70
C ASP A 310 2.72 -19.56 18.07
N LEU A 311 1.38 -19.61 18.08
CA LEU A 311 0.57 -19.81 19.29
C LEU A 311 0.37 -21.32 19.58
N SER A 312 1.13 -22.21 18.93
CA SER A 312 1.10 -23.67 19.12
C SER A 312 1.45 -24.13 20.53
N ASP A 313 2.18 -23.34 21.31
CA ASP A 313 2.73 -23.78 22.60
C ASP A 313 1.74 -23.65 23.78
N GLN A 314 0.53 -23.15 23.53
CA GLN A 314 -0.56 -23.07 24.51
C GLN A 314 -1.54 -24.25 24.39
N GLY A 315 -1.08 -25.47 24.10
CA GLY A 315 -1.82 -26.71 24.37
C GLY A 315 -3.26 -26.86 23.83
N VAL A 316 -3.73 -26.00 22.92
CA VAL A 316 -5.07 -26.09 22.33
C VAL A 316 -5.00 -27.03 21.14
N ASN A 317 -5.67 -28.17 21.27
CA ASN A 317 -5.81 -29.16 20.20
C ASN A 317 -6.75 -28.62 19.10
N VAL A 318 -6.21 -27.80 18.20
CA VAL A 318 -6.94 -27.29 17.04
C VAL A 318 -6.67 -28.20 15.84
N LYS A 319 -7.58 -29.13 15.59
CA LYS A 319 -7.64 -29.92 14.35
C LYS A 319 -8.01 -29.03 13.16
N ASP A 320 -7.11 -28.17 12.69
CA ASP A 320 -7.10 -27.68 11.31
C ASP A 320 -5.77 -26.95 10.95
N VAL A 321 -4.73 -27.72 10.66
CA VAL A 321 -3.35 -27.23 10.40
C VAL A 321 -3.10 -26.73 8.96
N ASN A 322 -4.13 -26.28 8.23
CA ASN A 322 -3.98 -25.96 6.81
C ASN A 322 -3.83 -24.48 6.42
N ASN A 323 -3.64 -23.54 7.37
CA ASN A 323 -3.33 -22.14 7.00
C ASN A 323 -2.46 -21.42 8.04
N LEU A 324 -1.16 -21.69 7.99
CA LEU A 324 -0.13 -20.82 8.56
C LEU A 324 0.56 -20.07 7.41
N ARG A 325 0.50 -18.73 7.44
CA ARG A 325 1.48 -17.72 6.95
C ARG A 325 0.78 -16.42 6.48
N ALA A 326 1.03 -15.32 7.19
CA ALA A 326 1.75 -14.14 6.68
C ALA A 326 1.97 -13.13 7.83
N ALA A 327 3.19 -13.14 8.37
CA ALA A 327 3.74 -12.09 9.22
C ALA A 327 4.38 -10.99 8.33
N PRO A 328 4.57 -9.77 8.84
CA PRO A 328 5.25 -8.70 8.11
C PRO A 328 6.76 -8.92 8.01
N TYR A 329 7.34 -8.48 6.89
CA TYR A 329 8.77 -8.54 6.65
C TYR A 329 9.49 -7.33 7.24
N VAL A 330 10.64 -7.57 7.90
CA VAL A 330 11.71 -6.60 8.18
C VAL A 330 13.02 -7.27 7.76
N ILE A 331 13.84 -6.62 6.95
CA ILE A 331 15.15 -7.14 6.53
C ILE A 331 16.22 -6.61 7.48
N GLY A 332 16.80 -7.50 8.31
CA GLY A 332 18.03 -7.22 9.06
C GLY A 332 19.20 -7.99 8.45
N LYS A 333 20.27 -7.28 8.04
CA LYS A 333 21.56 -7.89 7.71
C LYS A 333 22.28 -8.30 8.98
N GLU A 334 22.63 -9.58 9.12
CA GLU A 334 23.79 -9.97 9.94
C GLU A 334 24.51 -11.18 9.32
N GLU A 335 25.76 -10.96 8.95
CA GLU A 335 26.74 -12.02 8.66
C GLU A 335 27.10 -12.74 9.97
N VAL A 336 26.81 -14.03 10.09
CA VAL A 336 27.43 -14.87 11.12
C VAL A 336 27.92 -16.18 10.52
N ARG A 337 29.26 -16.26 10.42
CA ARG A 337 30.06 -17.44 10.08
C ARG A 337 29.58 -18.69 10.84
N ARG A 338 29.33 -19.81 10.14
CA ARG A 338 29.20 -21.15 10.77
C ARG A 338 30.30 -22.11 10.34
N LYS A 339 31.03 -22.60 11.36
CA LYS A 339 32.05 -23.65 11.34
C LYS A 339 31.50 -24.95 10.73
N LYS A 340 32.27 -25.57 9.83
CA LYS A 340 32.11 -26.96 9.39
C LYS A 340 32.15 -27.91 10.60
N ARG A 341 31.18 -28.83 10.71
CA ARG A 341 31.33 -30.07 11.48
C ARG A 341 31.22 -31.25 10.53
N ASN A 342 32.20 -32.14 10.65
CA ASN A 342 32.37 -33.38 9.92
C ASN A 342 31.22 -34.35 10.20
N ILE A 343 30.83 -35.10 9.17
CA ILE A 343 30.00 -36.29 9.28
C ILE A 343 30.97 -37.48 9.27
N ASP A 344 31.05 -38.20 10.39
CA ASP A 344 31.64 -39.54 10.43
C ASP A 344 30.57 -40.58 10.07
N LEU A 345 30.89 -41.38 9.06
CA LEU A 345 30.20 -42.60 8.68
C LEU A 345 30.72 -43.75 9.54
N ALA A 346 29.82 -44.61 10.03
CA ALA A 346 30.18 -45.92 10.56
C ALA A 346 29.01 -46.91 10.37
N PRO A 347 29.29 -48.22 10.22
CA PRO A 347 28.75 -48.98 9.10
C PRO A 347 27.76 -50.10 9.47
N LYS A 348 27.20 -50.67 8.41
CA LYS A 348 26.36 -51.87 8.35
C LYS A 348 26.90 -53.05 9.17
N HIS A 349 25.96 -53.79 9.78
CA HIS A 349 25.89 -55.25 9.68
C HIS A 349 24.47 -55.66 9.32
#